data_AF-A0A496ZB62-F1
#
_entry.id   AF-A0A496ZB62-F1
#
_cell.length_a   1.000
_cell.length_b   1.000
_cell.length_c   1.000
_cell.angle_alpha   90.00
_cell.angle_beta   90.00
_cell.angle_gamma   90.00
#
_symmetry.space_group_name_H-M   'P 1'
#
loop_
_entity.id
_entity.type
_entity.pdbx_description
1 polymer ?
#
loop_
_entity_poly.entity_id
_entity_poly.type
_entity_poly.pdbx_seq_one_letter_code
_entity_poly.pdbx_strand_id
1 'polypeptide(L)' 'MNTLDELNNRLRELDEEITETKKRLPAHSVKPPVMMDLLALEDEYEDLLKQVEKLKKEMNQIR' A
#
# COMPACT_ATOMS: atom_id res chain seq x y z
N MET A 1 -18.04 4.03 -2.50
CA MET A 1 -17.36 4.48 -1.27
C MET A 1 -16.79 3.23 -0.68
N ASN A 2 -15.47 3.05 -0.74
CA ASN A 2 -14.86 1.81 -0.24
C ASN A 2 -15.05 1.76 1.27
N THR A 3 -15.51 0.63 1.78
CA THR A 3 -15.62 0.39 3.22
C THR A 3 -14.23 0.29 3.84
N LEU A 4 -14.14 0.51 5.15
CA LEU A 4 -12.88 0.36 5.89
C LEU A 4 -12.27 -1.03 5.69
N ASP A 5 -13.12 -2.06 5.60
CA ASP A 5 -12.72 -3.44 5.37
C ASP A 5 -12.14 -3.65 3.96
N GLU A 6 -12.76 -3.06 2.93
CA GLU A 6 -12.23 -3.09 1.56
C GLU A 6 -10.86 -2.40 1.45
N LEU A 7 -10.68 -1.25 2.12
CA LEU A 7 -9.39 -0.55 2.16
C LEU A 7 -8.32 -1.35 2.91
N ASN A 8 -8.67 -1.99 4.02
CA ASN A 8 -7.75 -2.85 4.77
C ASN A 8 -7.35 -4.10 3.95
N ASN A 9 -8.31 -4.70 3.22
CA ASN A 9 -8.02 -5.83 2.34
C ASN A 9 -7.05 -5.42 1.22
N ARG A 10 -7.28 -4.26 0.59
CA ARG A 10 -6.39 -3.74 -0.45
C ARG A 10 -4.99 -3.40 0.08
N LEU A 11 -4.88 -2.86 1.30
CA LEU A 11 -3.58 -2.65 1.95
C LEU A 11 -2.82 -3.97 2.14
N ARG A 12 -3.51 -5.06 2.49
CA ARG A 12 -2.87 -6.38 2.63
C ARG A 12 -2.37 -6.92 1.30
N GLU A 13 -3.16 -6.79 0.24
CA GLU A 13 -2.75 -7.17 -1.12
C GLU A 13 -1.50 -6.40 -1.56
N LEU A 14 -1.48 -5.07 -1.35
CA LEU A 14 -0.32 -4.24 -1.69
C LEU A 14 0.93 -4.63 -0.89
N ASP A 15 0.81 -4.95 0.40
CA ASP A 15 1.95 -5.40 1.21
C ASP A 15 2.54 -6.73 0.70
N GLU A 16 1.68 -7.66 0.27
CA GLU A 16 2.09 -8.93 -0.35
C GLU A 16 2.81 -8.67 -1.69
N GLU A 17 2.27 -7.81 -2.55
CA GLU A 17 2.85 -7.43 -3.85
C GLU A 17 4.21 -6.71 -3.70
N ILE A 18 4.32 -5.77 -2.75
CA ILE A 18 5.56 -5.08 -2.41
C ILE A 18 6.62 -6.08 -1.94
N THR A 19 6.23 -6.98 -1.03
CA THR A 19 7.12 -8.00 -0.47
C THR A 19 7.62 -8.95 -1.55
N GLU A 20 6.73 -9.40 -2.45
CA GLU A 20 7.12 -10.26 -3.56
C GLU A 20 8.04 -9.53 -4.55
N THR A 21 7.72 -8.28 -4.89
CA THR A 21 8.54 -7.45 -5.77
C THR A 21 9.94 -7.24 -5.19
N LYS A 22 10.03 -6.93 -3.89
CA LYS A 22 11.30 -6.81 -3.16
C LYS A 22 12.11 -8.12 -3.15
N LYS A 23 11.47 -9.29 -3.02
CA LYS A 23 12.15 -10.60 -3.09
C LYS A 23 12.74 -10.89 -4.47
N ARG A 24 12.11 -10.37 -5.53
CA ARG A 24 12.57 -10.52 -6.92
C ARG A 24 13.69 -9.54 -7.27
N LEU A 25 14.00 -8.57 -6.42
CA LEU A 25 15.09 -7.62 -6.64
C LEU A 25 16.45 -8.30 -6.46
N PRO A 26 17.34 -8.25 -7.47
CA PRO A 26 18.71 -8.73 -7.31
C PRO A 26 19.49 -7.84 -6.35
N ALA A 27 20.20 -8.44 -5.38
CA ALA A 27 20.98 -7.73 -4.36
C ALA A 27 22.04 -6.76 -4.91
N HIS A 28 22.43 -6.91 -6.17
CA HIS A 28 23.48 -6.11 -6.82
C HIS A 28 23.04 -5.40 -8.09
N SER A 29 21.78 -5.55 -8.52
CA SER A 29 21.29 -4.90 -9.74
C SER A 29 19.77 -4.86 -9.77
N VAL A 30 19.20 -3.78 -9.23
CA VAL A 30 17.79 -3.49 -9.42
C VAL A 30 17.59 -2.93 -10.82
N LYS A 31 16.80 -3.60 -11.65
CA LYS A 31 16.43 -3.06 -12.97
C LYS A 31 15.53 -1.83 -12.76
N PRO A 32 15.75 -0.70 -13.45
CA PRO A 32 14.96 0.52 -13.27
C PRO A 32 13.44 0.33 -13.34
N PRO A 33 12.88 -0.50 -14.25
CA PRO A 33 11.43 -0.75 -14.28
C PRO A 33 10.88 -1.36 -12.99
N VAL A 34 11.60 -2.32 -12.39
CA VAL A 34 11.15 -2.99 -11.17
C VAL A 34 11.21 -2.05 -9.96
N MET A 35 12.17 -1.11 -9.95
CA MET A 35 12.19 -0.05 -8.93
C MET A 35 11.00 0.89 -9.10
N MET A 36 10.67 1.29 -10.32
CA MET A 36 9.52 2.17 -10.57
C MET A 36 8.21 1.50 -10.17
N ASP A 37 8.04 0.22 -10.49
CA ASP A 37 6.87 -0.56 -10.08
C ASP A 37 6.77 -0.65 -8.55
N LEU A 38 7.90 -0.90 -7.87
CA LEU A 38 7.95 -0.94 -6.41
C LEU A 38 7.57 0.41 -5.78
N LEU A 39 8.13 1.50 -6.29
CA LEU A 39 7.83 2.85 -5.81
C LEU A 39 6.34 3.19 -6.00
N ALA A 40 5.77 2.82 -7.14
CA ALA A 40 4.34 3.04 -7.39
C ALA A 40 3.45 2.25 -6.42
N LEU A 41 3.82 1.02 -6.10
CA LEU A 41 3.10 0.22 -5.09
C LEU A 41 3.23 0.80 -3.67
N GLU A 42 4.42 1.29 -3.32
CA GLU A 42 4.65 1.95 -2.02
C GLU A 42 3.87 3.27 -1.90
N ASP A 43 3.82 4.07 -2.96
CA ASP A 43 3.00 5.30 -3.02
C ASP A 43 1.50 4.98 -2.88
N GLU A 44 0.99 3.96 -3.58
CA GLU A 44 -0.42 3.52 -3.47
C GLU A 44 -0.75 3.06 -2.03
N TYR A 45 0.15 2.30 -1.40
CA TYR A 45 -0.02 1.84 -0.03
C TYR A 45 -0.12 3.02 0.95
N GLU A 46 0.77 4.01 0.84
CA GLU A 46 0.72 5.19 1.70
C GLU A 46 -0.58 5.99 1.54
N ASP A 47 -1.05 6.16 0.30
CA ASP A 47 -2.26 6.90 0.02
C ASP A 47 -3.52 6.19 0.53
N LEU A 48 -3.56 4.86 0.46
CA LEU A 48 -4.63 4.08 1.09
C LEU A 48 -4.56 4.16 2.62
N LEU A 49 -3.36 4.12 3.21
CA LEU A 49 -3.18 4.22 4.65
C LEU A 49 -3.73 5.55 5.19
N LYS A 50 -3.42 6.67 4.51
CA LYS A 50 -3.96 8.00 4.84
C LYS A 50 -5.49 8.04 4.77
N GLN A 51 -6.08 7.38 3.77
CA GLN A 51 -7.55 7.28 3.65
C GLN A 51 -8.16 6.48 4.80
N VAL A 52 -7.56 5.36 5.17
CA VAL A 52 -7.97 4.53 6.30
C VAL A 52 -7.89 5.30 7.62
N GLU A 53 -6.79 6.02 7.87
CA GLU A 53 -6.63 6.84 9.07
C GLU A 53 -7.66 7.97 9.14
N LYS A 54 -7.90 8.64 8.01
CA LYS A 54 -8.91 9.71 7.92
C LYS A 54 -10.30 9.17 8.25
N LEU A 55 -10.70 8.04 7.65
CA LEU A 55 -12.01 7.41 7.92
C LEU A 55 -12.14 6.97 9.38
N LYS A 56 -11.10 6.36 9.96
CA LYS A 56 -11.08 6.00 11.39
C LYS A 56 -11.24 7.22 12.29
N LYS A 57 -10.57 8.33 11.95
CA LYS A 57 -10.68 9.59 12.70
C LYS A 57 -12.07 10.20 12.60
N GLU A 58 -12.65 10.24 11.40
CA GLU A 58 -14.03 10.70 11.18
C GLU A 58 -15.03 9.86 11.96
N MET A 59 -14.90 8.53 11.96
CA MET A 59 -15.74 7.63 12.76
C MET A 59 -15.60 7.86 14.27
N ASN A 60 -14.39 8.17 14.76
CA ASN A 60 -14.15 8.45 16.17
C ASN A 60 -14.61 9.85 16.61
N GLN A 61 -14.68 10.83 15.71
CA GLN A 61 -15.20 12.18 16.02
C GLN A 61 -16.73 12.24 16.10
N ILE A 62 -17.41 11.20 15.62
CA ILE A 62 -18.87 11.07 15.64
C ILE A 62 -19.35 10.32 16.92
N ARG A 63 -18.44 9.77 17.72
CA ARG A 63 -18.72 9.14 19.03
C ARG A 63 -18.55 10.11 20.19
#